data_AF-A0A0G1CAV4-F1
#
_entry.id   AF-A0A0G1CAV4-F1
#
_cell.length_a   1.000
_cell.length_b   1.000
_cell.length_c   1.000
_cell.angle_alpha   90.00
_cell.angle_beta   90.00
_cell.angle_gamma   90.00
#
_symmetry.space_group_name_H-M   'P 1'
#
loop_
_entity.id
_entity.type
_entity.pdbx_description
1 polymer ?
#
loop_
_entity_poly.entity_id
_entity_poly.type
_entity_poly.pdbx_seq_one_letter_code
_entity_poly.pdbx_strand_id
1 'polypeptide(L)'
;MLGKLASGEMVVDRFNSHNHIGLSRFLPVALARINSLGRGFLVEEVDFGSSIGETICVPTGPGDEIVFAQRPKRFGLTRFVKNRKSEPCSSLVVILKVGDCGEYVLITAFVGTRPEPEPWDERNFAQQADPSAARKAAFRFWLSHALVWGAEPIVPGTETTVCPW
;
A
#
# COMPACT_ATOMS: atom_id res chain seq x y z
N MET A 1 1.25 -19.76 10.12
CA MET A 1 0.49 -20.00 8.87
C MET A 1 -0.69 -19.06 8.86
N LEU A 2 -0.90 -18.29 7.79
CA LEU A 2 -1.93 -17.23 7.71
C LEU A 2 -3.21 -17.69 6.99
N GLY A 3 -3.08 -18.61 6.03
CA GLY A 3 -4.20 -19.10 5.25
C GLY A 3 -3.74 -19.72 3.93
N LYS A 4 -4.67 -19.86 2.98
CA LYS A 4 -4.41 -20.30 1.62
C LYS A 4 -5.00 -19.30 0.62
N LEU A 5 -4.38 -19.20 -0.55
CA LEU A 5 -4.96 -18.52 -1.70
C LEU A 5 -6.14 -19.32 -2.27
N ALA A 6 -6.98 -18.67 -3.07
CA ALA A 6 -8.06 -19.33 -3.83
C ALA A 6 -7.51 -20.42 -4.78
N SER A 7 -6.28 -20.24 -5.26
CA SER A 7 -5.53 -21.18 -6.09
C SER A 7 -4.86 -22.31 -5.29
N GLY A 8 -4.97 -22.31 -3.96
CA GLY A 8 -4.58 -23.41 -3.07
C GLY A 8 -3.19 -23.28 -2.42
N GLU A 9 -2.37 -22.32 -2.86
CA GLU A 9 -1.03 -22.10 -2.31
C GLU A 9 -1.11 -21.61 -0.86
N MET A 10 -0.15 -22.07 -0.06
CA MET A 10 -0.03 -21.66 1.33
C MET A 10 0.42 -20.21 1.43
N VAL A 11 -0.10 -19.48 2.42
CA VAL A 11 0.39 -18.16 2.78
C VAL A 11 0.96 -18.18 4.18
N VAL A 12 2.22 -17.79 4.29
CA VAL A 12 2.97 -17.74 5.55
C VAL A 12 3.27 -16.31 5.94
N ASP A 13 3.35 -16.10 7.25
CA ASP A 13 3.86 -14.86 7.79
C ASP A 13 5.37 -14.96 7.91
N ARG A 14 6.08 -13.89 7.54
CA ARG A 14 7.51 -13.80 7.86
C ARG A 14 7.67 -13.28 9.29
N PHE A 15 8.77 -13.65 9.93
CA PHE A 15 9.22 -12.93 11.12
C PHE A 15 9.40 -11.43 10.75
N ASN A 16 8.65 -10.53 11.40
CA ASN A 16 8.55 -9.08 11.09
C ASN A 16 7.79 -8.68 9.79
N SER A 17 6.67 -9.29 9.44
CA SER A 17 5.74 -8.64 8.49
C SER A 17 5.18 -7.35 9.09
N HIS A 18 5.00 -6.31 8.26
CA HIS A 18 4.24 -5.13 8.67
C HIS A 18 2.75 -5.52 8.69
N ASN A 19 2.33 -6.15 9.78
CA ASN A 19 0.91 -6.31 10.09
C ASN A 19 0.45 -5.03 10.79
N HIS A 20 -0.35 -4.21 10.10
CA HIS A 20 -1.12 -3.20 10.81
C HIS A 20 -2.07 -3.93 11.80
N ILE A 21 -2.08 -3.47 13.04
CA ILE A 21 -2.77 -4.09 14.18
C ILE A 21 -4.26 -4.35 13.82
N GLY A 22 -4.76 -5.56 14.08
CA GLY A 22 -6.20 -5.89 13.97
C GLY A 22 -6.68 -6.55 12.67
N LEU A 23 -5.78 -6.77 11.69
CA LEU A 23 -6.11 -7.36 10.39
C LEU A 23 -6.25 -8.89 10.37
N SER A 24 -5.84 -9.57 11.43
CA SER A 24 -5.79 -11.05 11.51
C SER A 24 -7.14 -11.71 11.23
N ARG A 25 -8.26 -11.04 11.51
CA ARG A 25 -9.61 -11.56 11.24
C ARG A 25 -10.03 -11.49 9.77
N PHE A 26 -9.51 -10.51 9.03
CA PHE A 26 -9.88 -10.27 7.62
C PHE A 26 -8.94 -11.00 6.66
N LEU A 27 -7.70 -11.20 7.07
CA LEU A 27 -6.68 -11.77 6.20
C LEU A 27 -7.03 -13.17 5.64
N PRO A 28 -7.52 -14.15 6.43
CA PRO A 28 -7.90 -15.45 5.87
C PRO A 28 -8.99 -15.36 4.81
N VAL A 29 -9.97 -14.46 5.01
CA VAL A 29 -11.07 -14.22 4.07
C VAL A 29 -10.56 -13.55 2.79
N ALA A 30 -9.66 -12.58 2.91
CA ALA A 30 -9.04 -11.93 1.76
C ALA A 30 -8.20 -12.92 0.94
N LEU A 31 -7.34 -13.70 1.60
CA LEU A 31 -6.49 -14.69 0.95
C LEU A 31 -7.31 -15.72 0.16
N ALA A 32 -8.42 -16.21 0.73
CA ALA A 32 -9.31 -17.16 0.06
C ALA A 32 -9.99 -16.62 -1.22
N ARG A 33 -9.91 -15.31 -1.50
CA ARG A 33 -10.43 -14.67 -2.71
C ARG A 33 -9.34 -14.32 -3.74
N ILE A 34 -8.07 -14.40 -3.36
CA ILE A 34 -6.94 -14.06 -4.21
C ILE A 34 -6.50 -15.29 -5.01
N ASN A 35 -6.41 -15.16 -6.33
CA ASN A 35 -5.85 -16.20 -7.21
C ASN A 35 -4.46 -15.77 -7.70
N SER A 36 -3.47 -16.64 -7.54
CA SER A 36 -2.10 -16.34 -7.93
C SER A 36 -1.94 -16.15 -9.43
N LEU A 37 -2.67 -16.93 -10.24
CA LEU A 37 -2.49 -17.04 -11.69
C LEU A 37 -1.03 -17.28 -12.10
N GLY A 38 -0.25 -17.96 -11.24
CA GLY A 38 1.18 -18.22 -11.45
C GLY A 38 2.11 -16.99 -11.28
N ARG A 39 1.61 -15.86 -10.77
CA ARG A 39 2.39 -14.62 -10.60
C ARG A 39 3.25 -14.67 -9.33
N GLY A 40 4.57 -14.54 -9.46
CA GLY A 40 5.49 -14.55 -8.32
C GLY A 40 5.41 -13.35 -7.36
N PHE A 41 4.68 -12.30 -7.71
CA PHE A 41 4.44 -11.13 -6.85
C PHE A 41 3.01 -10.65 -7.04
N LEU A 42 2.29 -10.43 -5.93
CA LEU A 42 0.87 -10.12 -5.92
C LEU A 42 0.66 -8.80 -5.17
N VAL A 43 -0.15 -7.91 -5.75
CA VAL A 43 -0.67 -6.69 -5.12
C VAL A 43 -2.17 -6.70 -5.35
N GLU A 44 -2.91 -7.17 -4.36
CA GLU A 44 -4.33 -7.47 -4.49
C GLU A 44 -5.15 -6.63 -3.53
N GLU A 45 -6.27 -6.11 -4.03
CA GLU A 45 -7.27 -5.42 -3.24
C GLU A 45 -8.50 -6.32 -3.11
N VAL A 46 -8.98 -6.49 -1.89
CA VAL A 46 -10.21 -7.25 -1.61
C VAL A 46 -11.20 -6.36 -0.90
N ASP A 47 -12.34 -6.09 -1.54
CA ASP A 47 -13.46 -5.37 -0.94
C ASP A 47 -14.36 -6.33 -0.12
N PHE A 48 -14.70 -5.90 1.08
CA PHE A 48 -15.58 -6.60 2.02
C PHE A 48 -17.02 -6.08 1.98
N GLY A 49 -17.31 -5.05 1.19
CA GLY A 49 -18.65 -4.46 1.04
C GLY A 49 -19.16 -3.74 2.29
N SER A 50 -18.36 -3.67 3.35
CA SER A 50 -18.64 -2.97 4.60
C SER A 50 -17.32 -2.49 5.20
N SER A 51 -17.35 -1.42 6.00
CA SER A 51 -16.14 -0.86 6.60
C SER A 51 -15.45 -1.89 7.52
N ILE A 52 -14.16 -2.12 7.27
CA ILE A 52 -13.29 -3.04 8.03
C ILE A 52 -12.20 -2.32 8.84
N GLY A 53 -12.20 -0.99 8.77
CA GLY A 53 -11.22 -0.11 9.42
C GLY A 53 -11.16 1.23 8.71
N GLU A 54 -10.05 1.93 8.87
CA GLU A 54 -9.81 3.22 8.25
C GLU A 54 -8.58 3.19 7.33
N THR A 55 -8.64 3.91 6.22
CA THR A 55 -7.49 4.18 5.35
C THR A 55 -6.82 5.48 5.76
N ILE A 56 -5.49 5.48 5.76
CA ILE A 56 -4.68 6.68 5.97
C ILE A 56 -4.32 7.37 4.65
N CYS A 57 -4.47 6.70 3.51
CA CYS A 57 -4.29 7.28 2.19
C CYS A 57 -5.65 7.81 1.73
N VAL A 58 -5.79 9.14 1.68
CA VAL A 58 -7.07 9.81 1.47
C VAL A 58 -7.01 10.70 0.23
N PRO A 59 -8.14 10.89 -0.47
CA PRO A 59 -8.23 11.87 -1.53
C PRO A 59 -7.98 13.28 -1.00
N THR A 60 -7.38 14.12 -1.83
CA THR A 60 -7.02 15.50 -1.55
C THR A 60 -7.45 16.40 -2.70
N GLY A 61 -7.69 17.68 -2.41
CA GLY A 61 -8.13 18.68 -3.35
C GLY A 61 -7.65 20.10 -3.00
N PRO A 62 -8.21 21.11 -3.68
CA PRO A 62 -7.89 22.50 -3.39
C PRO A 62 -8.21 22.85 -1.93
N GLY A 63 -7.25 23.42 -1.21
CA GLY A 63 -7.39 23.80 0.20
C GLY A 63 -6.81 22.79 1.20
N ASP A 64 -6.37 21.61 0.75
CA ASP A 64 -5.64 20.68 1.61
C ASP A 64 -4.20 21.15 1.87
N GLU A 65 -3.76 21.00 3.13
CA GLU A 65 -2.44 21.40 3.59
C GLU A 65 -1.42 20.28 3.33
N ILE A 66 -0.79 20.33 2.16
CA ILE A 66 0.15 19.32 1.70
C ILE A 66 1.56 19.57 2.25
N VAL A 67 2.19 18.49 2.70
CA VAL A 67 3.61 18.46 3.08
C VAL A 67 4.23 17.17 2.55
N PHE A 68 5.48 17.22 2.13
CA PHE A 68 6.27 16.07 1.71
C PHE A 68 7.30 15.78 2.79
N ALA A 69 7.45 14.52 3.18
CA ALA A 69 8.43 14.11 4.19
C ALA A 69 8.93 12.68 3.90
N GLN A 70 10.14 12.36 4.31
CA GLN A 70 10.68 11.02 4.16
C GLN A 70 10.11 10.11 5.25
N ARG A 71 9.63 8.92 4.86
CA ARG A 71 9.29 7.85 5.81
C ARG A 71 10.54 7.03 6.14
N PRO A 72 10.68 6.49 7.37
CA PRO A 72 11.78 5.61 7.71
C PRO A 72 11.94 4.46 6.71
N LYS A 73 13.17 4.19 6.29
CA LYS A 73 13.52 3.12 5.32
C LYS A 73 12.93 3.33 3.91
N ARG A 74 12.54 4.56 3.55
CA ARG A 74 12.20 4.98 2.18
C ARG A 74 13.25 5.97 1.67
N PHE A 75 13.51 5.95 0.37
CA PHE A 75 14.54 6.80 -0.24
C PHE A 75 14.01 8.20 -0.54
N GLY A 76 12.83 8.30 -1.16
CA GLY A 76 12.22 9.59 -1.49
C GLY A 76 11.22 10.09 -0.45
N LEU A 77 10.69 11.28 -0.73
CA LEU A 77 9.64 11.89 0.10
C LEU A 77 8.27 11.36 -0.31
N THR A 78 7.44 11.10 0.69
CA THR A 78 6.03 10.77 0.56
C THR A 78 5.19 12.03 0.72
N ARG A 79 4.08 12.13 -0.02
CA ARG A 79 3.11 13.21 0.13
C ARG A 79 2.14 12.93 1.29
N PHE A 80 2.00 13.92 2.16
CA PHE A 80 1.09 13.90 3.31
C PHE A 80 0.13 15.09 3.29
N VAL A 81 -0.96 14.98 4.05
CA VAL A 81 -1.95 16.04 4.26
C VAL A 81 -2.21 16.27 5.76
N LYS A 82 -2.10 17.53 6.21
CA LYS A 82 -2.18 17.89 7.64
C LYS A 82 -3.59 18.12 8.17
N ASN A 83 -4.49 18.61 7.33
CA ASN A 83 -5.85 19.01 7.70
C ASN A 83 -6.91 17.96 7.30
N ARG A 84 -6.51 16.70 7.18
CA ARG A 84 -7.41 15.54 6.93
C ARG A 84 -7.26 14.50 8.03
N LYS A 85 -8.23 13.59 8.11
CA LYS A 85 -8.25 12.44 9.00
C LYS A 85 -8.41 11.17 8.17
N SER A 86 -8.09 10.03 8.79
CA SER A 86 -8.34 8.72 8.20
C SER A 86 -9.83 8.54 7.89
N GLU A 87 -10.14 7.77 6.86
CA GLU A 87 -11.52 7.59 6.36
C GLU A 87 -11.93 6.12 6.46
N PRO A 88 -13.19 5.80 6.82
CA PRO A 88 -13.69 4.42 6.81
C PRO A 88 -13.49 3.76 5.44
N CYS A 89 -12.98 2.54 5.43
CA CYS A 89 -12.69 1.81 4.19
C CYS A 89 -13.13 0.34 4.30
N SER A 90 -13.66 -0.20 3.21
CA SER A 90 -14.11 -1.59 3.10
C SER A 90 -13.11 -2.52 2.42
N SER A 91 -12.01 -1.96 1.89
CA SER A 91 -11.00 -2.70 1.15
C SER A 91 -9.78 -3.02 2.01
N LEU A 92 -9.22 -4.21 1.78
CA LEU A 92 -7.92 -4.64 2.30
C LEU A 92 -6.96 -4.82 1.13
N VAL A 93 -5.80 -4.18 1.18
CA VAL A 93 -4.70 -4.45 0.26
C VAL A 93 -3.78 -5.51 0.88
N VAL A 94 -3.47 -6.54 0.10
CA VAL A 94 -2.55 -7.62 0.48
C VAL A 94 -1.43 -7.70 -0.55
N ILE A 95 -0.18 -7.59 -0.07
CA ILE A 95 1.02 -7.70 -0.92
C ILE A 95 1.76 -8.98 -0.54
N LEU A 96 1.92 -9.87 -1.52
CA LEU A 96 2.55 -11.18 -1.35
C LEU A 96 3.69 -11.37 -2.35
N LYS A 97 4.66 -12.19 -1.97
CA LYS A 97 5.74 -12.66 -2.86
C LYS A 97 5.86 -14.17 -2.73
N VAL A 98 6.11 -14.86 -3.85
CA VAL A 98 6.43 -16.30 -3.82
C VAL A 98 7.73 -16.53 -3.06
N GLY A 99 7.72 -17.50 -2.15
CA GLY A 99 8.85 -18.01 -1.39
C GLY A 99 9.52 -19.18 -2.10
N ASP A 100 10.56 -19.72 -1.46
CA ASP A 100 11.46 -20.68 -2.09
C ASP A 100 10.83 -22.07 -2.25
N CYS A 101 9.81 -22.42 -1.46
CA CYS A 101 9.11 -23.70 -1.52
C CYS A 101 7.74 -23.60 -2.21
N GLY A 102 7.46 -22.50 -2.92
CA GLY A 102 6.21 -22.26 -3.64
C GLY A 102 5.06 -21.74 -2.79
N GLU A 103 5.27 -21.53 -1.49
CA GLU A 103 4.38 -20.76 -0.63
C GLU A 103 4.44 -19.26 -0.95
N TYR A 104 3.41 -18.50 -0.59
CA TYR A 104 3.46 -17.05 -0.61
C TYR A 104 3.81 -16.51 0.78
N VAL A 105 4.71 -15.53 0.80
CA VAL A 105 5.10 -14.80 1.99
C VAL A 105 4.38 -13.46 2.01
N LEU A 106 3.72 -13.15 3.13
CA LEU A 106 3.12 -11.83 3.35
C LEU A 106 4.21 -10.75 3.48
N ILE A 107 4.19 -9.77 2.58
CA ILE A 107 5.07 -8.60 2.63
C ILE A 107 4.46 -7.52 3.53
N THR A 108 3.21 -7.16 3.26
CA THR A 108 2.41 -6.21 4.03
C THR A 108 0.92 -6.41 3.74
N ALA A 109 0.07 -6.03 4.70
CA ALA A 109 -1.36 -5.86 4.50
C ALA A 109 -1.86 -4.61 5.24
N PHE A 110 -2.75 -3.85 4.62
CA PHE A 110 -3.31 -2.62 5.20
C PHE A 110 -4.73 -2.36 4.70
N VAL A 111 -5.54 -1.69 5.53
CA VAL A 111 -6.86 -1.19 5.13
C VAL A 111 -6.68 -0.01 4.18
N GLY A 112 -7.33 -0.06 3.03
CA GLY A 112 -7.20 0.95 1.99
C GLY A 112 -7.49 0.38 0.61
N THR A 113 -7.43 1.25 -0.38
CA THR A 113 -7.43 0.88 -1.80
C THR A 113 -6.01 0.68 -2.29
N ARG A 114 -5.84 -0.04 -3.40
CA ARG A 114 -4.53 -0.29 -4.01
C ARG A 114 -3.88 1.04 -4.39
N PRO A 115 -2.77 1.43 -3.75
CA PRO A 115 -2.08 2.66 -4.11
C PRO A 115 -1.22 2.42 -5.36
N GLU A 116 -0.93 3.51 -6.07
CA GLU A 116 0.15 3.51 -7.06
C GLU A 116 1.52 3.57 -6.35
N PRO A 117 2.60 3.06 -6.97
CA PRO A 117 3.96 3.26 -6.49
C PRO A 117 4.25 4.76 -6.26
N GLU A 118 5.09 5.08 -5.29
CA GLU A 118 5.49 6.48 -5.08
C GLU A 118 6.30 6.99 -6.29
N PRO A 119 6.15 8.26 -6.71
CA PRO A 119 6.77 8.75 -7.94
C PRO A 119 8.30 8.70 -7.95
N TRP A 120 8.94 8.64 -6.78
CA TRP A 120 10.39 8.49 -6.64
C TRP A 120 10.88 7.04 -6.80
N ASP A 121 9.99 6.04 -6.80
CA ASP A 121 10.35 4.62 -6.83
C ASP A 121 10.55 4.10 -8.27
N GLU A 122 11.61 4.60 -8.91
CA GLU A 122 11.98 4.25 -10.29
C GLU A 122 12.17 2.74 -10.52
N ARG A 123 12.51 1.99 -9.47
CA ARG A 123 12.67 0.53 -9.55
C ARG A 123 11.35 -0.16 -9.84
N ASN A 124 10.25 0.34 -9.28
CA ASN A 124 8.91 -0.19 -9.53
C ASN A 124 8.43 0.09 -10.97
N PHE A 125 8.81 1.22 -11.56
CA PHE A 125 8.41 1.55 -12.93
C PHE A 125 9.23 0.80 -13.99
N ALA A 126 10.55 0.65 -13.77
CA ALA A 126 11.45 0.00 -14.73
C ALA A 126 11.09 -1.46 -15.03
N GLN A 127 10.34 -2.12 -14.15
CA GLN A 127 9.91 -3.51 -14.29
C GLN A 127 8.56 -3.66 -15.01
N GLN A 128 7.86 -2.56 -15.30
CA GLN A 128 6.55 -2.62 -15.96
C GLN A 128 6.68 -2.67 -17.48
N ALA A 129 5.66 -3.23 -18.14
CA ALA A 129 5.61 -3.32 -19.59
C ALA A 129 5.61 -1.94 -20.28
N ASP A 130 4.98 -0.93 -19.67
CA ASP A 130 5.04 0.47 -20.08
C ASP A 130 5.44 1.38 -18.91
N PRO A 131 6.75 1.60 -18.69
CA PRO A 131 7.23 2.44 -17.60
C PRO A 131 6.78 3.91 -17.70
N SER A 132 6.47 4.42 -18.90
CA SER A 132 6.04 5.81 -19.09
C SER A 132 4.59 5.99 -18.63
N ALA A 133 3.70 5.08 -19.03
CA ALA A 133 2.32 5.06 -18.55
C ALA A 133 2.24 4.84 -17.03
N ALA A 134 3.06 3.92 -16.50
CA ALA A 134 3.13 3.64 -15.07
C ALA A 134 3.50 4.87 -14.23
N ARG A 135 4.54 5.61 -14.66
CA ARG A 135 4.91 6.89 -14.02
C ARG A 135 3.77 7.88 -14.05
N LYS A 136 3.13 8.08 -15.21
CA LYS A 136 2.00 9.03 -15.33
C LYS A 136 0.84 8.65 -14.42
N ALA A 137 0.54 7.37 -14.26
CA ALA A 137 -0.49 6.90 -13.33
C ALA A 137 -0.12 7.21 -11.88
N ALA A 138 1.10 6.88 -11.47
CA ALA A 138 1.62 7.20 -10.14
C ALA A 138 1.58 8.70 -9.82
N PHE A 139 2.05 9.55 -10.74
CA PHE A 139 1.97 11.00 -10.60
C PHE A 139 0.52 11.49 -10.42
N ARG A 140 -0.41 11.03 -11.26
CA ARG A 140 -1.84 11.42 -11.15
C ARG A 140 -2.46 10.98 -9.82
N PHE A 141 -2.14 9.76 -9.38
CA PHE A 141 -2.62 9.24 -8.11
C PHE A 141 -2.11 10.09 -6.96
N TRP A 142 -0.79 10.29 -6.85
CA TRP A 142 -0.19 11.04 -5.76
C TRP A 142 -0.44 12.55 -5.81
N LEU A 143 -0.83 13.14 -6.95
CA LEU A 143 -1.33 14.51 -7.00
C LEU A 143 -2.74 14.66 -6.41
N SER A 144 -3.53 13.58 -6.43
CA SER A 144 -4.91 13.56 -5.92
C SER A 144 -5.05 12.85 -4.57
N HIS A 145 -4.03 12.15 -4.09
CA HIS A 145 -4.05 11.40 -2.82
C HIS A 145 -2.82 11.69 -1.97
N ALA A 146 -2.98 11.65 -0.65
CA ALA A 146 -1.89 11.82 0.30
C ALA A 146 -2.12 10.97 1.55
N LEU A 147 -1.04 10.67 2.28
CA LEU A 147 -1.15 10.03 3.59
C LEU A 147 -1.53 11.07 4.66
N VAL A 148 -2.41 10.70 5.58
CA VAL A 148 -2.77 11.56 6.73
C VAL A 148 -1.53 11.82 7.58
N TRP A 149 -1.28 13.09 7.89
CA TRP A 149 -0.15 13.50 8.72
C TRP A 149 -0.23 12.87 10.12
N GLY A 150 0.90 12.37 10.62
CA GLY A 150 0.97 11.72 11.93
C GLY A 150 0.45 10.28 11.96
N ALA A 151 -0.14 9.78 10.86
CA ALA A 151 -0.56 8.37 10.76
C ALA A 151 0.63 7.41 10.53
N GLU A 152 1.74 7.92 10.01
CA GLU A 152 2.97 7.19 9.76
C GLU A 152 4.17 7.97 10.33
N PRO A 153 5.22 7.29 10.80
CA PRO A 153 6.43 7.96 11.24
C PRO A 153 7.14 8.63 10.05
N ILE A 154 7.81 9.75 10.35
CA ILE A 154 8.64 10.49 9.40
C ILE A 154 10.05 10.63 9.93
N VAL A 155 11.00 10.96 9.05
CA VAL A 155 12.35 11.38 9.41
C VAL A 155 12.31 12.90 9.66
N PRO A 156 12.54 13.39 10.90
CA PRO A 156 12.48 14.81 11.20
C PRO A 156 13.51 15.61 10.41
N GLY A 157 13.14 16.81 9.97
CA GLY A 157 13.98 17.71 9.17
C GLY A 157 13.92 17.45 7.65
N THR A 158 13.08 16.51 7.19
CA THR A 158 12.86 16.22 5.76
C THR A 158 11.59 16.86 5.20
N GLU A 159 10.83 17.55 6.05
CA GLU A 159 9.56 18.18 5.71
C GLU A 159 9.75 19.35 4.72
N THR A 160 8.97 19.36 3.65
CA THR A 160 8.94 20.48 2.70
C THR A 160 7.54 20.63 2.10
N THR A 161 7.17 21.84 1.71
CA THR A 161 5.94 22.12 0.97
C THR A 161 6.16 22.12 -0.55
N VAL A 162 7.41 21.96 -1.00
CA VAL A 162 7.76 21.90 -2.43
C VAL A 162 7.65 20.46 -2.92
N CYS A 163 6.89 20.26 -4.00
CA CYS A 163 6.79 18.95 -4.65
C CYS A 163 8.16 18.51 -5.16
N PRO A 164 8.67 17.32 -4.78
CA PRO A 164 10.00 16.84 -5.15
C PRO A 164 10.00 16.02 -6.45
N TRP A 165 8.86 15.93 -7.13
CA TRP A 165 8.65 15.17 -8.36
C TRP A 165 8.17 16.08 -9.49
#